data_AF-A0A8U8C1Q0-F1
#
_entry.id   AF-A0A8U8C1Q0-F1
#
_cell.length_a   1.000
_cell.length_b   1.000
_cell.length_c   1.000
_cell.angle_alpha   90.00
_cell.angle_beta   90.00
_cell.angle_gamma   90.00
#
_symmetry.space_group_name_H-M   'P 1'
#
loop_
_entity.id
_entity.type
_entity.pdbx_description
1 polymer ?
#
loop_
_entity_poly.entity_id
_entity_poly.type
_entity_poly.pdbx_seq_one_letter_code
_entity_poly.pdbx_strand_id
1 'polypeptide(L)' 'IAYGVLTQEWGGCRKPVAYISKLLDPVARGWPVCIQAVAATAILIEETQKLTLQGKIKILLRCPQYNIY' A
#
# COMPACT_ATOMS: atom_id res chain seq x y z
N ILE A 1 9.81 -6.29 3.47
CA ILE A 1 8.96 -5.47 4.38
C ILE A 1 8.08 -4.61 3.48
N ALA A 2 6.79 -4.45 3.81
CA ALA A 2 5.86 -3.62 3.07
C ALA A 2 5.87 -2.20 3.66
N TYR A 3 5.96 -1.21 2.80
CA TYR A 3 5.90 0.20 3.17
C TYR A 3 4.82 0.89 2.34
N GLY A 4 4.01 1.72 2.98
CA GLY A 4 2.95 2.48 2.34
C GLY A 4 2.75 3.83 3.01
N VAL A 5 2.31 4.80 2.23
CA VAL A 5 1.92 6.13 2.73
C VAL A 5 0.45 6.33 2.39
N LEU A 6 -0.35 6.54 3.42
CA LEU A 6 -1.73 6.96 3.25
C LEU A 6 -1.74 8.48 3.05
N THR A 7 -2.30 8.93 1.94
CA THR A 7 -2.46 10.36 1.64
C THR A 7 -3.93 10.71 1.49
N GLN A 8 -4.29 11.93 1.86
CA GLN A 8 -5.62 12.50 1.68
C GLN A 8 -5.52 13.79 0.88
N GLU A 9 -6.50 14.01 0.01
CA GLU A 9 -6.59 15.26 -0.75
C GLU A 9 -7.14 16.37 0.15
N TRP A 10 -6.37 17.44 0.28
CA TRP A 10 -6.69 18.62 1.05
C TRP A 10 -6.47 19.85 0.18
N GLY A 11 -7.56 20.47 -0.29
CA GLY A 11 -7.50 21.69 -1.11
C GLY A 11 -6.65 21.55 -2.37
N GLY A 12 -6.76 20.43 -3.09
CA GLY A 12 -5.98 20.14 -4.30
C GLY A 12 -4.55 19.63 -4.04
N CYS A 13 -4.10 19.56 -2.79
CA CYS A 13 -2.81 18.97 -2.42
C CYS A 13 -3.00 17.59 -1.78
N ARG A 14 -2.17 16.61 -2.13
CA ARG A 14 -2.12 15.32 -1.39
C ARG A 14 -1.26 15.50 -0.15
N LYS A 15 -1.86 15.37 1.04
CA LYS A 15 -1.17 15.42 2.33
C LYS A 15 -1.03 14.01 2.91
N PRO A 16 0.14 13.61 3.42
CA PRO A 16 0.30 12.34 4.09
C PRO A 16 -0.45 12.38 5.44
N VAL A 17 -1.30 11.39 5.67
CA VAL A 17 -2.08 11.22 6.91
C VAL A 17 -1.44 10.17 7.81
N ALA A 18 -0.89 9.10 7.22
CA ALA A 18 -0.23 8.04 7.97
C ALA A 18 0.87 7.37 7.16
N TYR A 19 1.91 6.93 7.85
CA TYR A 19 2.94 6.04 7.32
C TYR A 19 2.71 4.66 7.90
N ILE A 20 2.66 3.66 7.04
CA ILE A 20 2.33 2.28 7.43
C ILE A 20 3.46 1.39 6.95
N SER A 21 4.00 0.61 7.89
CA SER A 21 5.00 -0.41 7.57
C SER A 21 4.62 -1.71 8.26
N LYS A 22 4.61 -2.80 7.52
CA LYS A 22 4.28 -4.13 8.06
C LYS A 22 5.17 -5.19 7.42
N LEU A 23 5.58 -6.18 8.19
CA LEU A 23 6.41 -7.27 7.67
C LEU A 23 5.56 -8.14 6.75
N LEU A 24 6.10 -8.51 5.58
CA LEU A 24 5.46 -9.51 4.74
C LEU A 24 5.61 -10.89 5.37
N ASP A 25 4.59 -11.71 5.17
CA ASP A 25 4.62 -13.11 5.53
C ASP A 25 5.91 -13.78 4.97
N PRO A 26 6.60 -14.62 5.76
CA PRO A 26 7.77 -15.35 5.28
C PRO A 26 7.54 -16.13 3.98
N VAL A 27 6.32 -16.63 3.73
CA VAL A 27 5.98 -17.30 2.48
C VAL A 27 5.96 -16.31 1.32
N ALA A 28 5.33 -15.15 1.51
CA ALA A 28 5.25 -14.11 0.50
C ALA A 28 6.63 -13.54 0.13
N ARG A 29 7.62 -13.60 1.02
CA ARG A 29 9.01 -13.21 0.72
C ARG A 29 9.71 -14.13 -0.29
N GLY A 30 9.20 -15.33 -0.52
CA GLY A 30 9.71 -16.24 -1.55
C GLY A 30 9.06 -16.07 -2.93
N TRP A 31 8.05 -15.21 -3.07
CA TRP A 31 7.29 -15.06 -4.31
C TRP A 31 7.95 -14.14 -5.36
N PRO A 32 7.55 -14.18 -6.64
CA PRO A 32 7.93 -13.18 -7.64
C PRO A 32 7.55 -11.75 -7.23
N VAL A 33 8.38 -10.78 -7.62
CA VAL A 33 8.30 -9.39 -7.11
C VAL A 33 6.93 -8.73 -7.28
N CYS A 34 6.23 -8.93 -8.42
CA CYS A 34 4.87 -8.39 -8.56
C CYS A 34 3.86 -9.04 -7.62
N ILE A 35 4.00 -10.33 -7.31
CA ILE A 35 3.12 -11.01 -6.37
C ILE A 35 3.44 -10.53 -4.94
N GLN A 36 4.72 -10.30 -4.61
CA GLN A 36 5.10 -9.66 -3.35
C GLN A 36 4.47 -8.27 -3.21
N ALA A 37 4.45 -7.47 -4.29
CA ALA A 37 3.84 -6.14 -4.28
C ALA A 37 2.33 -6.20 -4.05
N VAL A 38 1.62 -7.17 -4.64
CA VAL A 38 0.20 -7.42 -4.37
C VAL A 38 -0.02 -7.84 -2.92
N ALA A 39 0.76 -8.79 -2.41
CA ALA A 39 0.67 -9.23 -1.02
C ALA A 39 0.94 -8.07 -0.03
N ALA A 40 1.99 -7.28 -0.27
CA ALA A 40 2.32 -6.10 0.50
C ALA A 40 1.14 -5.10 0.51
N THR A 41 0.51 -4.90 -0.64
CA THR A 41 -0.61 -3.97 -0.77
C THR A 41 -1.84 -4.46 -0.02
N ALA A 42 -2.18 -5.75 -0.10
CA ALA A 42 -3.30 -6.31 0.66
C ALA A 42 -3.12 -6.10 2.18
N ILE A 43 -1.91 -6.32 2.69
CA ILE A 43 -1.57 -6.09 4.10
C ILE A 43 -1.71 -4.61 4.47
N LEU A 44 -1.23 -3.70 3.61
CA LEU A 44 -1.35 -2.26 3.85
C LEU A 44 -2.81 -1.81 3.79
N ILE A 45 -3.63 -2.38 2.91
CA ILE A 45 -5.06 -2.08 2.80
C ILE A 45 -5.78 -2.39 4.10
N GLU A 46 -5.56 -3.57 4.66
CA GLU A 46 -6.19 -3.98 5.92
C GLU A 46 -5.88 -2.98 7.06
N GLU A 47 -4.64 -2.50 7.15
CA GLU A 47 -4.24 -1.47 8.11
C GLU A 47 -4.86 -0.11 7.79
N THR A 48 -4.88 0.31 6.52
CA THR A 48 -5.52 1.56 6.12
C THR A 48 -7.04 1.54 6.32
N GLN A 49 -7.71 0.39 6.20
CA GLN A 49 -9.15 0.27 6.41
C GLN A 49 -9.54 0.49 7.87
N LYS A 50 -8.69 0.04 8.80
CA LYS A 50 -8.84 0.34 10.24
C LYS A 50 -8.73 1.85 10.49
N LEU A 51 -7.78 2.51 9.85
CA LEU A 51 -7.57 3.96 9.99
C LEU A 51 -8.63 4.81 9.29
N THR A 52 -9.18 4.33 8.16
CA THR A 52 -10.17 5.06 7.36
C THR A 52 -11.61 4.70 7.72
N LEU A 53 -11.83 3.89 8.76
CA LEU A 53 -13.15 3.45 9.23
C LEU A 53 -14.00 2.86 8.09
N GLN A 54 -13.40 1.99 7.27
CA GLN A 54 -14.02 1.42 6.06
C GLN A 54 -14.43 2.45 4.98
N GLY A 55 -13.82 3.63 5.00
CA GLY A 55 -13.99 4.66 3.98
C GLY A 55 -13.43 4.25 2.61
N LYS A 56 -13.78 5.04 1.58
CA LYS A 56 -13.25 4.83 0.23
C LYS A 56 -11.77 5.19 0.18
N ILE A 57 -10.95 4.21 -0.18
CA ILE A 57 -9.50 4.36 -0.39
C ILE A 57 -9.14 4.05 -1.84
N LYS A 58 -8.24 4.85 -2.43
CA LYS A 58 -7.63 4.57 -3.74
C LYS A 58 -6.24 4.01 -3.50
N ILE A 59 -5.96 2.89 -4.15
CA ILE A 59 -4.68 2.18 -4.02
C ILE A 59 -3.87 2.41 -5.29
N LEU A 60 -2.63 2.83 -5.14
CA LEU A 60 -1.66 2.92 -6.22
C LEU A 60 -0.57 1.87 -5.97
N LEU A 61 -0.62 0.78 -6.73
CA LEU A 61 0.35 -0.29 -6.64
C LEU A 61 1.41 -0.08 -7.73
N ARG A 62 2.66 0.17 -7.33
CA ARG A 62 3.79 0.14 -8.26
C ARG A 62 4.47 -1.21 -8.17
N CYS A 63 4.29 -2.06 -9.20
CA CYS A 63 5.18 -3.19 -9.38
C CYS A 63 6.44 -2.70 -10.14
N PRO A 64 7.67 -3.00 -9.68
CA PRO A 64 8.89 -2.64 -10.39
C PRO A 64 9.05 -3.30 -11.78
N GLN A 65 8.14 -4.18 -12.19
CA GLN A 65 8.19 -4.83 -13.51
C GLN A 65 7.59 -4.01 -14.66
N TYR A 66 6.87 -2.92 -14.39
CA TYR A 66 6.37 -2.03 -15.44
C TYR A 66 6.31 -0.59 -14.93
N ASN A 67 7.27 0.21 -15.39
CA ASN A 67 7.18 1.66 -15.37
C ASN A 67 6.19 2.04 -16.49
N ILE A 68 4.89 2.10 -16.18
CA ILE A 68 3.93 2.68 -17.11
C ILE A 68 3.83 4.15 -16.75
N TYR A 69 4.38 4.96 -17.65
CA TYR A 69 4.28 6.42 -17.70
C TYR A 69 2.82 6.88 -17.69
#